data_AF-A0A318U449-F1
#
_entry.id   AF-A0A318U449-F1
#
_cell.length_a   1.000
_cell.length_b   1.000
_cell.length_c   1.000
_cell.angle_alpha   90.00
_cell.angle_beta   90.00
_cell.angle_gamma   90.00
#
_symmetry.space_group_name_H-M   'P 1'
#
loop_
_entity.id
_entity.type
_entity.pdbx_description
1 polymer ?
#
loop_
_entity_poly.entity_id
_entity_poly.type
_entity_poly.pdbx_seq_one_letter_code
_entity_poly.pdbx_strand_id
1 'polypeptide(L)'
;MKFDLTSQDAALEAATAAIHARIPDLGNLTWADYCARNDHAAVAHLDPGTASQILRKRGTRHPVPFFEDDGTVSLRVPVRFRGQTLTALVNLADWITLQEGGYRGLWCVNASGAGQPTVKAWRPMARGGTANMQPIARVILKGDEKSRAKFLNGNSFDLRRKNLQRIDCAQGRHLTNSRALARDGIDQIPKG
;
A
#
# COMPACT_ATOMS: atom_id res chain seq x y z
N MET A 1 9.63 17.55 20.01
CA MET A 1 8.25 17.17 19.68
C MET A 1 7.77 16.25 20.80
N LYS A 2 6.92 16.74 21.73
CA LYS A 2 6.34 15.90 22.78
C LYS A 2 5.27 15.03 22.12
N PHE A 3 5.43 13.71 22.18
CA PHE A 3 4.37 12.79 21.78
C PHE A 3 3.29 12.85 22.84
N ASP A 4 2.08 13.23 22.45
CA ASP A 4 0.91 13.14 23.31
C ASP A 4 0.53 11.66 23.41
N LEU A 5 0.95 11.02 24.51
CA LEU A 5 0.69 9.62 24.77
C LEU A 5 -0.81 9.34 24.87
N THR A 6 -1.60 10.31 25.34
CA THR A 6 -3.05 10.18 25.48
C THR A 6 -3.74 10.06 24.12
N SER A 7 -3.27 10.80 23.12
CA SER A 7 -3.79 10.68 21.75
C SER A 7 -3.46 9.33 21.11
N GLN A 8 -2.30 8.76 21.41
CA GLN A 8 -1.89 7.47 20.88
C GLN A 8 -2.67 6.31 21.49
N ASP A 9 -2.91 6.32 22.81
CA ASP A 9 -3.70 5.30 23.49
C ASP A 9 -5.14 5.29 22.97
N ALA A 10 -5.75 6.48 22.80
CA ALA A 10 -7.07 6.62 22.20
C ALA A 10 -7.13 6.08 20.75
N ALA A 11 -6.06 6.28 19.96
CA ALA A 11 -6.00 5.74 18.60
C ALA A 11 -5.85 4.21 18.59
N LEU A 12 -5.12 3.63 19.56
CA LEU A 12 -5.00 2.19 19.75
C LEU A 12 -6.33 1.56 20.19
N GLU A 13 -7.05 2.20 21.10
CA GLU A 13 -8.39 1.79 21.50
C GLU A 13 -9.35 1.83 20.31
N ALA A 14 -9.38 2.93 19.56
CA ALA A 14 -10.21 3.05 18.36
C ALA A 14 -9.86 2.00 17.30
N ALA A 15 -8.57 1.68 17.13
CA ALA A 15 -8.13 0.63 16.22
C ALA A 15 -8.57 -0.77 16.68
N THR A 16 -8.50 -1.04 17.98
CA THR A 16 -8.97 -2.30 18.60
C THR A 16 -10.48 -2.44 18.44
N ALA A 17 -11.25 -1.39 18.72
CA ALA A 17 -12.70 -1.37 18.55
C ALA A 17 -13.11 -1.63 17.09
N ALA A 18 -12.39 -1.06 16.11
CA ALA A 18 -12.63 -1.32 14.70
C ALA A 18 -12.40 -2.79 14.31
N ILE A 19 -11.40 -3.46 14.91
CA ILE A 19 -11.17 -4.91 14.70
C ILE A 19 -12.35 -5.71 15.24
N HIS A 20 -12.80 -5.44 16.47
CA HIS A 20 -13.93 -6.16 17.09
C HIS A 20 -15.23 -5.94 16.31
N ALA A 21 -15.48 -4.72 15.86
CA ALA A 21 -16.64 -4.42 15.03
C ALA A 21 -16.60 -5.15 13.67
N ARG A 22 -15.40 -5.40 13.13
CA ARG A 22 -15.22 -6.05 11.83
C ARG A 22 -15.23 -7.58 11.92
N ILE A 23 -14.67 -8.14 12.99
CA ILE A 23 -14.46 -9.57 13.17
C ILE A 23 -14.87 -9.96 14.61
N PRO A 24 -16.19 -10.05 14.89
CA PRO A 24 -16.69 -10.24 16.26
C PRO A 24 -16.25 -11.56 16.89
N ASP A 25 -15.96 -12.58 16.09
CA ASP A 25 -15.52 -13.90 16.54
C ASP A 25 -14.07 -13.94 17.07
N LEU A 26 -13.36 -12.80 17.07
CA LEU A 26 -11.98 -12.73 17.57
C LEU A 26 -11.87 -12.61 19.09
N GLY A 27 -12.98 -12.45 19.81
CA GLY A 27 -12.98 -12.29 21.27
C GLY A 27 -12.23 -11.03 21.74
N ASN A 28 -11.62 -11.07 22.93
CA ASN A 28 -10.93 -9.93 23.57
C ASN A 28 -9.51 -9.72 23.01
N LEU A 29 -9.39 -9.66 21.69
CA LEU A 29 -8.13 -9.56 20.99
C LEU A 29 -7.63 -8.10 20.99
N THR A 30 -6.40 -7.86 21.44
CA THR A 30 -5.79 -6.53 21.42
C THR A 30 -5.26 -6.16 20.02
N TRP A 31 -4.92 -4.89 19.79
CA TRP A 31 -4.22 -4.47 18.57
C TRP A 31 -2.91 -5.25 18.34
N ALA A 32 -2.13 -5.49 19.40
CA ALA A 32 -0.87 -6.22 19.34
C ALA A 32 -1.08 -7.69 18.94
N ASP A 33 -2.10 -8.33 19.52
CA ASP A 33 -2.49 -9.70 19.18
C ASP A 33 -2.95 -9.82 17.71
N TYR A 34 -3.68 -8.82 17.20
CA TYR A 34 -4.08 -8.77 15.80
C TYR A 34 -2.88 -8.67 14.87
N CYS A 35 -1.91 -7.81 15.20
CA CYS A 35 -0.68 -7.68 14.44
C CYS A 35 0.13 -8.98 14.46
N ALA A 36 0.29 -9.60 15.63
CA ALA A 36 0.98 -10.88 15.79
C ALA A 36 0.31 -12.00 14.97
N ARG A 37 -1.02 -12.10 15.00
CA ARG A 37 -1.75 -13.08 14.19
C ARG A 37 -1.49 -12.88 12.68
N ASN A 38 -1.49 -11.64 12.21
CA ASN A 38 -1.17 -11.35 10.81
C ASN A 38 0.27 -11.68 10.46
N ASP A 39 1.22 -11.42 11.36
CA ASP A 39 2.63 -11.79 11.20
C ASP A 39 2.81 -13.30 11.08
N HIS A 40 2.16 -14.08 11.96
CA HIS A 40 2.16 -15.55 11.90
C HIS A 40 1.55 -16.07 10.59
N ALA A 41 0.39 -15.55 10.19
CA ALA A 41 -0.25 -15.93 8.93
C ALA A 41 0.62 -15.58 7.71
N ALA A 42 1.38 -14.49 7.77
CA ALA A 42 2.27 -14.07 6.68
C ALA A 42 3.47 -14.99 6.47
N VAL A 43 3.91 -15.71 7.52
CA VAL A 43 5.08 -16.62 7.46
C VAL A 43 4.70 -18.10 7.46
N ALA A 44 3.40 -18.43 7.58
CA ALA A 44 2.92 -19.81 7.72
C ALA A 44 3.30 -20.75 6.55
N HIS A 45 3.68 -20.21 5.40
CA HIS A 45 4.11 -20.97 4.22
C HIS A 45 5.63 -21.17 4.13
N LEU A 46 6.41 -20.56 5.03
CA LEU A 46 7.87 -20.63 5.05
C LEU A 46 8.34 -21.77 5.95
N ASP A 47 9.58 -22.20 5.77
CA ASP A 47 10.21 -23.14 6.70
C ASP A 47 10.33 -22.51 8.11
N PRO A 48 10.33 -23.32 9.18
CA PRO A 48 10.34 -22.81 10.56
C PRO A 48 11.53 -21.89 10.89
N GLY A 49 12.70 -22.13 10.28
CA GLY A 49 13.91 -21.34 10.51
C GLY A 49 13.77 -19.93 9.95
N THR A 50 13.37 -19.84 8.67
CA THR A 50 13.09 -18.56 8.00
C THR A 50 11.93 -17.82 8.66
N ALA A 51 10.84 -18.53 8.99
CA ALA A 51 9.68 -17.96 9.67
C ALA A 51 10.07 -17.30 11.01
N SER A 52 10.84 -18.01 11.85
CA SER A 52 11.32 -17.50 13.14
C SER A 52 12.21 -16.27 12.98
N GLN A 53 13.13 -16.28 12.00
CA GLN A 53 14.00 -15.14 11.72
C GLN A 53 13.20 -13.90 11.28
N ILE A 54 12.14 -14.08 10.50
CA ILE A 54 11.25 -13.01 10.05
C ILE A 54 10.40 -12.49 11.22
N LEU A 55 9.79 -13.37 12.03
CA LEU A 55 8.96 -12.98 13.17
C LEU A 55 9.74 -12.15 14.21
N ARG A 56 10.99 -12.53 14.51
CA ARG A 56 11.86 -11.76 15.42
C ARG A 56 12.04 -10.30 14.97
N LYS A 57 11.98 -10.04 13.66
CA LYS A 57 12.13 -8.69 13.08
C LYS A 57 10.80 -7.96 12.93
N ARG A 58 9.66 -8.64 13.05
CA ARG A 58 8.32 -8.08 12.79
C ARG A 58 7.69 -7.39 13.99
N GLY A 59 7.97 -7.84 15.22
CA GLY A 59 7.41 -7.22 16.44
C GLY A 59 7.73 -5.72 16.58
N THR A 60 8.91 -5.28 16.12
CA THR A 60 9.29 -3.85 16.12
C THR A 60 8.76 -3.08 14.89
N ARG A 61 7.95 -3.73 14.06
CA ARG A 61 7.45 -3.21 12.78
C ARG A 61 5.92 -3.27 12.70
N HIS A 62 5.25 -3.34 13.85
CA HIS A 62 3.80 -3.25 13.90
C HIS A 62 3.35 -1.84 13.45
N PRO A 63 2.24 -1.74 12.71
CA PRO A 63 1.71 -0.43 12.38
C PRO A 63 1.25 0.31 13.63
N VAL A 64 1.46 1.63 13.61
CA VAL A 64 1.10 2.50 14.72
C VAL A 64 -0.13 3.33 14.33
N PRO A 65 -1.29 3.15 15.02
CA PRO A 65 -2.47 3.97 14.80
C PRO A 65 -2.26 5.43 15.22
N PHE A 66 -2.96 6.33 14.55
CA PHE A 66 -3.05 7.75 14.91
C PHE A 66 -4.35 8.37 14.37
N PHE A 67 -4.80 9.44 15.01
CA PHE A 67 -5.90 10.26 14.50
C PHE A 67 -5.41 11.29 13.48
N GLU A 68 -6.18 11.45 12.41
CA GLU A 68 -6.07 12.59 11.51
C GLU A 68 -6.88 13.79 12.01
N ASP A 69 -6.65 14.96 11.40
CA ASP A 69 -7.36 16.20 11.74
C ASP A 69 -8.90 16.08 11.57
N ASP A 70 -9.36 15.16 10.71
CA ASP A 70 -10.77 14.86 10.46
C ASP A 70 -11.36 13.79 11.41
N GLY A 71 -10.59 13.33 12.39
CA GLY A 71 -10.98 12.28 13.35
C GLY A 71 -10.88 10.85 12.80
N THR A 72 -10.48 10.66 11.53
CA THR A 72 -10.27 9.32 10.97
C THR A 72 -9.05 8.66 11.60
N VAL A 73 -9.15 7.36 11.89
CA VAL A 73 -7.99 6.56 12.31
C VAL A 73 -7.21 6.08 11.08
N SER A 74 -5.93 6.43 11.06
CA SER A 74 -4.97 5.99 10.06
C SER A 74 -3.77 5.32 10.73
N LEU A 75 -2.97 4.63 9.93
CA LEU A 75 -1.83 3.86 10.39
C LEU A 75 -0.54 4.37 9.77
N ARG A 76 0.52 4.42 10.58
CA ARG A 76 1.90 4.47 10.14
C ARG A 76 2.39 3.04 9.98
N VAL A 77 2.45 2.55 8.74
CA VAL A 77 2.87 1.18 8.42
C VAL A 77 4.35 1.18 8.04
N PRO A 78 5.20 0.42 8.76
CA PRO A 78 6.60 0.27 8.38
C PRO A 78 6.76 -0.44 7.04
N VAL A 79 7.51 0.15 6.11
CA VAL A 79 7.82 -0.42 4.80
C VAL A 79 9.34 -0.52 4.59
N ARG A 80 9.82 -1.62 4.02
CA ARG A 80 11.26 -1.82 3.82
C ARG A 80 11.74 -1.25 2.48
N PHE A 81 12.83 -0.48 2.49
CA PHE A 81 13.48 0.01 1.29
C PHE A 81 15.00 -0.03 1.44
N ARG A 82 15.69 -0.83 0.60
CA ARG A 82 17.18 -0.89 0.55
C ARG A 82 17.85 -0.98 1.94
N GLY A 83 17.29 -1.81 2.82
CA GLY A 83 17.81 -2.00 4.20
C GLY A 83 17.28 -1.01 5.24
N GLN A 84 16.67 0.09 4.81
CA GLN A 84 16.02 1.08 5.67
C GLN A 84 14.54 0.74 5.89
N THR A 85 13.98 1.30 6.96
CA THR A 85 12.54 1.29 7.25
C THR A 85 11.99 2.68 6.99
N LEU A 86 11.07 2.79 6.05
CA LEU A 86 10.27 3.99 5.79
C LEU A 86 8.86 3.78 6.36
N THR A 87 8.04 4.81 6.32
CA THR A 87 6.65 4.76 6.80
C THR A 87 5.70 5.06 5.65
N ALA A 88 4.71 4.19 5.45
CA ALA A 88 3.55 4.46 4.62
C ALA A 88 2.35 4.86 5.49
N LEU A 89 1.51 5.77 4.99
CA LEU A 89 0.25 6.15 5.64
C LEU A 89 -0.89 5.41 4.96
N VAL A 90 -1.81 4.84 5.73
CA VAL A 90 -2.98 4.13 5.19
C VAL A 90 -4.15 4.26 6.15
N ASN A 91 -5.38 4.35 5.63
CA ASN A 91 -6.58 4.31 6.48
C ASN A 91 -6.68 2.94 7.17
N LEU A 92 -7.10 2.93 8.44
CA LEU A 92 -7.24 1.70 9.23
C LEU A 92 -8.14 0.65 8.53
N ALA A 93 -9.30 1.07 8.03
CA ALA A 93 -10.26 0.17 7.38
C ALA A 93 -9.68 -0.53 6.13
N ASP A 94 -8.92 0.21 5.33
CA ASP A 94 -8.24 -0.37 4.15
C ASP A 94 -7.12 -1.30 4.56
N TRP A 95 -6.37 -0.98 5.62
CA TRP A 95 -5.34 -1.86 6.13
C TRP A 95 -5.92 -3.19 6.65
N ILE A 96 -7.01 -3.16 7.41
CA ILE A 96 -7.72 -4.37 7.87
C ILE A 96 -8.16 -5.19 6.66
N THR A 97 -8.77 -4.55 5.65
CA THR A 97 -9.20 -5.22 4.41
C THR A 97 -8.02 -5.87 3.68
N LEU A 98 -6.85 -5.22 3.65
CA LEU A 98 -5.62 -5.78 3.06
C LEU A 98 -5.14 -7.01 3.85
N GLN A 99 -5.16 -6.94 5.19
CA GLN A 99 -4.78 -8.08 6.03
C GLN A 99 -5.75 -9.26 5.84
N GLU A 100 -7.06 -9.03 5.84
CA GLU A 100 -8.08 -10.06 5.57
C GLU A 100 -7.90 -10.68 4.17
N GLY A 101 -7.63 -9.84 3.17
CA GLY A 101 -7.31 -10.24 1.80
C GLY A 101 -5.94 -10.92 1.64
N GLY A 102 -5.19 -11.13 2.72
CA GLY A 102 -3.93 -11.88 2.76
C GLY A 102 -2.69 -11.09 2.34
N TYR A 103 -2.77 -9.76 2.18
CA TYR A 103 -1.62 -8.87 1.97
C TYR A 103 -0.87 -8.57 3.28
N ARG A 104 -0.58 -9.65 4.03
CA ARG A 104 0.03 -9.66 5.37
C ARG A 104 1.56 -9.67 5.36
N GLY A 105 2.15 -9.82 4.18
CA GLY A 105 3.59 -9.82 3.95
C GLY A 105 4.24 -8.51 4.40
N LEU A 106 5.56 -8.52 4.61
CA LEU A 106 6.32 -7.29 4.84
C LEU A 106 6.19 -6.40 3.60
N TRP A 107 5.59 -5.23 3.79
CA TRP A 107 5.49 -4.25 2.72
C TRP A 107 6.89 -3.74 2.37
N CYS A 108 7.13 -3.55 1.09
CA CYS A 108 8.41 -3.06 0.59
C CYS A 108 8.20 -1.96 -0.44
N VAL A 109 9.22 -1.14 -0.62
CA VAL A 109 9.25 -0.14 -1.68
C VAL A 109 9.92 -0.74 -2.88
N ASN A 110 9.20 -0.77 -3.99
CA ASN A 110 9.80 -1.08 -5.28
C ASN A 110 10.24 0.22 -5.96
N ALA A 111 11.55 0.41 -6.08
CA ALA A 111 12.15 1.52 -6.83
C ALA A 111 12.91 1.04 -8.08
N SER A 112 12.61 -0.17 -8.58
CA SER A 112 13.22 -0.65 -9.82
C SER A 112 12.60 0.07 -11.03
N GLY A 113 13.43 0.84 -11.75
CA GLY A 113 13.07 1.52 -13.00
C GLY A 113 12.90 3.05 -12.89
N ALA A 114 12.62 3.70 -14.02
CA ALA A 114 12.42 5.15 -14.16
C ALA A 114 11.09 5.68 -13.58
N GLY A 115 10.37 4.88 -12.79
CA GLY A 115 9.06 5.21 -12.23
C GLY A 115 9.12 5.72 -10.78
N GLN A 116 8.03 6.33 -10.31
CA GLN A 116 7.91 6.69 -8.90
C GLN A 116 8.00 5.43 -8.01
N PRO A 117 8.74 5.49 -6.89
CA PRO A 117 8.80 4.39 -5.93
C PRO A 117 7.39 4.08 -5.44
N THR A 118 7.01 2.81 -5.33
CA THR A 118 5.66 2.42 -4.86
C THR A 118 5.73 1.37 -3.78
N VAL A 119 4.81 1.44 -2.82
CA VAL A 119 4.64 0.42 -1.80
C VAL A 119 3.97 -0.80 -2.42
N LYS A 120 4.60 -1.97 -2.26
CA LYS A 120 4.08 -3.26 -2.70
C LYS A 120 4.03 -4.25 -1.54
N ALA A 121 3.15 -5.23 -1.66
CA ALA A 121 3.22 -6.45 -0.87
C ALA A 121 3.06 -7.67 -1.77
N TRP A 122 3.51 -8.82 -1.27
CA TRP A 122 3.27 -10.09 -1.91
C TRP A 122 1.78 -10.39 -1.92
N ARG A 123 1.26 -10.77 -3.09
CA ARG A 123 -0.09 -11.32 -3.24
C ARG A 123 -0.16 -12.62 -2.41
N PRO A 124 -1.31 -12.92 -1.78
CA PRO A 124 -1.54 -14.25 -1.22
C PRO A 124 -1.26 -15.31 -2.28
N MET A 125 -0.37 -16.25 -1.98
CA MET A 125 -0.06 -17.32 -2.93
C MET A 125 -1.25 -18.28 -2.99
N ALA A 126 -1.78 -18.51 -4.21
CA ALA A 126 -2.53 -19.73 -4.47
C ALA A 126 -1.55 -20.91 -4.45
N ARG A 127 -2.00 -22.09 -3.99
CA ARG A 127 -1.18 -23.30 -3.89
C ARG A 127 -0.46 -23.55 -5.22
N GLY A 128 0.87 -23.49 -5.25
CA GLY A 128 1.70 -23.72 -6.44
C GLY A 128 1.96 -22.51 -7.37
N GLY A 129 1.51 -21.30 -7.03
CA GLY A 129 1.75 -20.10 -7.83
C GLY A 129 3.10 -19.40 -7.53
N THR A 130 3.63 -18.67 -8.51
CA THR A 130 4.77 -17.77 -8.30
C THR A 130 4.34 -16.56 -7.48
N ALA A 131 5.12 -16.24 -6.43
CA ALA A 131 4.90 -15.04 -5.65
C ALA A 131 5.00 -13.80 -6.57
N ASN A 132 3.95 -12.97 -6.59
CA ASN A 132 3.95 -11.72 -7.34
C ASN A 132 3.67 -10.55 -6.39
N MET A 133 4.46 -9.48 -6.49
CA MET A 133 4.27 -8.28 -5.70
C MET A 133 3.28 -7.34 -6.38
N GLN A 134 2.23 -6.95 -5.66
CA GLN A 134 1.23 -6.01 -6.15
C GLN A 134 1.36 -4.63 -5.48
N PRO A 135 1.18 -3.53 -6.23
CA PRO A 135 1.09 -2.19 -5.65
C PRO A 135 -0.10 -2.07 -4.69
N ILE A 136 0.14 -1.67 -3.45
CA ILE A 136 -0.89 -1.60 -2.42
C ILE A 136 -1.98 -0.59 -2.78
N ALA A 137 -1.60 0.57 -3.31
CA ALA A 137 -2.54 1.58 -3.77
C ALA A 137 -3.57 1.03 -4.78
N ARG A 138 -3.14 0.12 -5.67
CA ARG A 138 -4.04 -0.53 -6.63
C ARG A 138 -5.03 -1.47 -5.95
N VAL A 139 -4.56 -2.24 -4.96
CA VAL A 139 -5.40 -3.16 -4.19
C VAL A 139 -6.46 -2.39 -3.38
N ILE A 140 -6.07 -1.29 -2.73
CA ILE A 140 -7.00 -0.39 -1.99
C ILE A 140 -8.11 0.13 -2.89
N LEU A 141 -7.76 0.56 -4.10
CA LEU A 141 -8.70 1.07 -5.10
C LEU A 141 -9.54 -0.02 -5.79
N LYS A 142 -9.39 -1.30 -5.40
CA LYS A 142 -10.03 -2.46 -6.04
C LYS A 142 -9.81 -2.45 -7.56
N GLY A 143 -8.60 -2.06 -7.97
CA GLY A 143 -8.20 -1.96 -9.36
C GLY A 143 -7.93 -3.33 -9.99
N ASP A 144 -8.23 -3.47 -11.28
CA ASP A 144 -7.80 -4.63 -12.06
C ASP A 144 -6.31 -4.53 -12.45
N GLU A 145 -5.78 -5.52 -13.17
CA GLU A 145 -4.36 -5.53 -13.58
C GLU A 145 -3.97 -4.37 -14.51
N LYS A 146 -4.94 -3.79 -15.24
CA LYS A 146 -4.76 -2.71 -16.21
C LYS A 146 -4.85 -1.33 -15.55
N SER A 147 -5.50 -1.24 -14.40
CA SER A 147 -5.64 0.00 -13.65
C SER A 147 -4.33 0.42 -12.98
N ARG A 148 -4.17 1.73 -12.84
CA ARG A 148 -3.07 2.36 -12.10
C ARG A 148 -3.64 3.23 -10.98
N ALA A 149 -2.84 3.43 -9.94
CA ALA A 149 -3.14 4.42 -8.90
C ALA A 149 -2.30 5.68 -9.15
N LYS A 150 -2.94 6.85 -9.09
CA LYS A 150 -2.28 8.15 -9.05
C LYS A 150 -2.37 8.71 -7.63
N PHE A 151 -1.27 9.30 -7.18
CA PHE A 151 -1.14 9.96 -5.88
C PHE A 151 -1.37 11.45 -6.06
N LEU A 152 -2.45 11.98 -5.48
CA LEU A 152 -2.88 13.37 -5.70
C LEU A 152 -1.89 14.39 -5.13
N ASN A 153 -1.27 14.09 -3.99
CA ASN A 153 -0.24 14.91 -3.37
C ASN A 153 1.19 14.60 -3.86
N GLY A 154 1.35 13.69 -4.84
CA GLY A 154 2.65 13.26 -5.36
C GLY A 154 3.47 12.35 -4.43
N ASN A 155 3.02 12.09 -3.20
CA ASN A 155 3.67 11.19 -2.25
C ASN A 155 3.12 9.76 -2.38
N SER A 156 3.95 8.86 -2.91
CA SER A 156 3.60 7.45 -3.13
C SER A 156 3.57 6.58 -1.87
N PHE A 157 3.96 7.12 -0.72
CA PHE A 157 3.85 6.49 0.59
C PHE A 157 2.55 6.84 1.31
N ASP A 158 1.80 7.82 0.81
CA ASP A 158 0.50 8.17 1.31
C ASP A 158 -0.58 7.37 0.56
N LEU A 159 -0.95 6.23 1.12
CA LEU A 159 -1.91 5.26 0.58
C LEU A 159 -3.34 5.52 1.09
N ARG A 160 -3.60 6.66 1.72
CA ARG A 160 -4.94 7.02 2.21
C ARG A 160 -5.87 7.27 1.02
N ARG A 161 -7.14 6.87 1.11
CA ARG A 161 -8.09 6.99 -0.03
C ARG A 161 -8.20 8.40 -0.58
N LYS A 162 -8.19 9.42 0.29
CA LYS A 162 -8.23 10.82 -0.13
C LYS A 162 -7.05 11.25 -0.99
N ASN A 163 -5.95 10.50 -0.98
CA ASN A 163 -4.78 10.74 -1.82
C ASN A 163 -4.73 9.85 -3.08
N LEU A 164 -5.65 8.91 -3.24
CA LEU A 164 -5.59 7.91 -4.30
C LEU A 164 -6.67 8.15 -5.36
N GLN A 165 -6.24 8.18 -6.61
CA GLN A 165 -7.13 8.20 -7.76
C GLN A 165 -6.87 6.98 -8.64
N ARG A 166 -7.93 6.24 -8.98
CA ARG A 166 -7.86 5.17 -9.96
C ARG A 166 -7.78 5.78 -11.36
N ILE A 167 -6.82 5.31 -12.15
CA ILE A 167 -6.71 5.59 -13.58
C ILE A 167 -6.93 4.28 -14.31
N ASP A 168 -8.04 4.20 -15.04
CA ASP A 168 -8.27 3.10 -15.96
C ASP A 168 -7.45 3.35 -17.22
N CYS A 169 -6.46 2.51 -17.47
CA CYS A 169 -5.78 2.48 -18.76
C CYS A 169 -6.72 1.82 -19.76
N ALA A 170 -7.68 2.58 -20.29
CA ALA A 170 -8.43 2.17 -21.47
C ALA A 170 -7.43 1.74 -22.56
N GLN A 171 -7.72 0.60 -23.20
CA GLN A 171 -6.91 -0.02 -24.23
C GLN A 171 -6.39 1.01 -25.24
N GLY A 172 -5.06 1.02 -25.44
CA GLY A 172 -4.41 1.53 -26.65
C GLY A 172 -4.84 2.91 -27.14
N ARG A 173 -4.35 3.98 -26.51
CA ARG A 173 -3.89 5.09 -27.35
C ARG A 173 -2.41 4.88 -27.60
N HIS A 174 -2.16 4.24 -28.74
CA HIS A 174 -1.01 4.57 -29.57
C HIS A 174 -1.00 6.10 -29.66
N LEU A 175 -0.20 6.75 -28.81
CA LEU A 175 0.23 8.12 -29.07
C LEU A 175 1.23 7.99 -30.21
N THR A 176 0.73 7.76 -31.43
CA THR A 176 1.48 8.13 -32.63
C THR A 176 1.78 9.61 -32.48
N ASN A 177 3.06 9.89 -32.30
CA ASN A 177 3.70 11.19 -32.40
C ASN A 177 2.86 12.21 -33.20
N SER A 178 2.12 13.07 -32.52
CA SER A 178 1.56 14.30 -33.09
C SER A 178 2.65 15.37 -33.36
N ARG A 179 3.90 14.93 -33.53
CA ARG A 179 5.04 15.76 -33.94
C ARG A 179 5.46 15.54 -35.40
N ALA A 180 4.70 14.77 -36.18
CA ALA A 180 5.02 14.41 -37.57
C ALA A 180 4.12 15.04 -38.66
N LEU A 181 3.22 15.97 -38.34
CA LEU A 181 2.37 16.65 -39.34
C LEU A 181 2.48 18.18 -39.29
N ALA A 182 3.71 18.70 -39.16
CA ALA A 182 3.99 20.14 -39.26
C ALA A 182 5.24 20.43 -40.10
N ARG A 183 5.49 19.66 -41.17
CA ARG A 183 6.60 19.93 -42.10
C ARG A 183 6.31 19.78 -43.60
N ASP A 184 5.06 19.53 -44.01
CA ASP A 184 4.69 19.49 -45.44
C ASP A 184 3.84 20.71 -45.84
N GLY A 185 4.38 21.91 -45.60
CA GLY A 185 3.67 23.16 -45.87
C GLY A 185 4.58 24.36 -46.07
N ILE A 186 5.75 24.18 -46.69
CA ILE A 186 6.55 25.29 -47.23
C ILE A 186 7.00 24.87 -48.63
N ASP A 187 6.10 24.98 -49.59
CA ASP A 187 6.47 25.21 -50.99
C ASP A 187 5.23 25.71 -51.73
N GLN A 188 5.16 27.05 -51.86
CA GLN A 188 4.62 27.78 -53.01
C GLN A 188 4.55 29.27 -52.67
N ILE A 189 5.64 30.00 -52.96
CA ILE A 189 5.59 31.44 -53.18
C ILE A 189 5.89 31.65 -54.67
N PRO A 190 4.96 32.22 -55.45
CA PRO A 190 5.20 32.52 -56.86
C PRO A 190 6.16 33.71 -56.98
N LYS A 191 7.13 33.59 -57.88
CA LYS A 191 8.00 34.69 -58.31
C LYS A 191 7.17 35.67 -59.13
N GLY A 192 7.06 36.91 -58.64
CA GLY A 192 6.75 38.10 -59.41
C GLY A 192 7.99 38.95 -59.53
#